data_AF-A0A2M6Z991-F1
#
_entry.id   AF-A0A2M6Z991-F1
#
_cell.length_a   1.000
_cell.length_b   1.000
_cell.length_c   1.000
_cell.angle_alpha   90.00
_cell.angle_beta   90.00
_cell.angle_gamma   90.00
#
_symmetry.space_group_name_H-M   'P 1'
#
loop_
_entity.id
_entity.type
_entity.pdbx_description
1 polymer ?
#
loop_
_entity_poly.entity_id
_entity_poly.type
_entity_poly.pdbx_seq_one_letter_code
_entity_poly.pdbx_strand_id
1 'polypeptide(L)' 'MLKIITLEEAVGSTLAHDITEIRPGVFKGPAFRKGHTVCQEDICHLQRLGKNHLYVIDLAEDEIHENEAAAILAAALAG' A
#
# COMPACT_ATOMS: atom_id res chain seq x y z
N MET A 1 -8.37 9.50 -3.61
CA MET A 1 -7.21 10.43 -3.53
C MET A 1 -6.02 9.83 -2.75
N LEU A 2 -4.77 10.02 -3.20
CA LEU A 2 -3.56 9.60 -2.44
C LEU A 2 -3.34 10.55 -1.26
N LYS A 3 -3.32 10.01 -0.05
CA LYS A 3 -3.08 10.78 1.19
C LYS A 3 -1.79 10.30 1.84
N ILE A 4 -1.00 11.24 2.32
CA ILE A 4 0.17 10.96 3.16
C ILE A 4 -0.29 11.10 4.60
N ILE A 5 -0.12 10.03 5.38
CA ILE A 5 -0.47 10.01 6.80
C ILE A 5 0.76 9.57 7.62
N THR A 6 0.80 9.96 8.89
CA THR A 6 1.85 9.47 9.80
C THR A 6 1.65 7.98 10.11
N LEU A 7 2.67 7.32 10.64
CA LEU A 7 2.54 5.91 11.01
C LEU A 7 1.52 5.71 12.13
N GLU A 8 1.45 6.63 13.08
CA GLU A 8 0.50 6.58 14.20
C GLU A 8 -0.95 6.63 13.69
N GLU A 9 -1.20 7.46 12.66
CA GLU A 9 -2.51 7.57 11.99
C GLU A 9 -2.78 6.41 11.02
N ALA A 10 -1.74 5.66 10.63
CA ALA A 10 -1.87 4.60 9.64
C ALA A 10 -2.49 3.32 10.20
N VAL A 11 -2.56 3.13 11.52
CA VAL A 11 -3.21 1.97 12.11
C VAL A 11 -4.67 1.88 11.66
N GLY A 12 -5.05 0.74 11.07
CA GLY A 12 -6.37 0.49 10.49
C GLY A 12 -6.50 0.89 9.02
N SER A 13 -5.52 1.58 8.44
CA SER A 13 -5.49 1.89 7.01
C SER A 13 -4.97 0.70 6.19
N THR A 14 -5.39 0.63 4.93
CA THR A 14 -4.96 -0.41 3.99
C THR A 14 -3.83 0.11 3.10
N LEU A 15 -2.75 -0.66 2.99
CA LEU A 15 -1.61 -0.31 2.15
C LEU A 15 -1.98 -0.31 0.66
N ALA A 16 -1.66 0.80 -0.01
CA ALA A 16 -1.84 0.99 -1.43
C ALA A 16 -0.91 0.12 -2.31
N HIS A 17 0.31 -0.14 -1.81
CA HIS A 17 1.38 -0.80 -2.53
C HIS A 17 2.22 -1.68 -1.59
N ASP A 18 2.97 -2.61 -2.18
CA ASP A 18 3.97 -3.39 -1.46
C ASP A 18 5.06 -2.50 -0.85
N ILE A 19 5.48 -2.81 0.36
CA ILE A 19 6.65 -2.22 1.01
C ILE A 19 7.75 -3.27 1.00
N THR A 20 8.78 -3.03 0.19
CA THR A 20 9.91 -3.95 0.04
C THR A 20 10.97 -3.69 1.11
N GLU A 21 11.40 -4.75 1.78
CA GLU A 21 12.59 -4.73 2.63
C GLU A 21 13.80 -5.21 1.82
N ILE A 22 14.89 -4.46 1.94
CA ILE A 22 16.16 -4.77 1.30
C ILE A 22 17.23 -4.81 2.40
N ARG A 23 17.73 -6.01 2.69
CA ARG A 23 18.91 -6.24 3.52
C ARG A 23 20.04 -6.75 2.62
N PRO A 24 21.02 -5.89 2.26
CA PRO A 24 22.07 -6.24 1.30
C PRO A 24 22.76 -7.57 1.64
N GLY A 25 22.84 -8.46 0.65
CA GLY A 25 23.48 -9.78 0.81
C GLY A 25 22.68 -10.81 1.64
N VAL A 26 21.51 -10.44 2.19
CA VAL A 26 20.73 -11.31 3.09
C VAL A 26 19.32 -11.55 2.56
N PHE A 27 18.59 -10.49 2.19
CA PHE A 27 17.18 -10.60 1.83
C PHE A 27 16.73 -9.45 0.92
N LYS A 28 15.85 -9.75 -0.03
CA LYS A 28 15.13 -8.76 -0.84
C LYS A 28 13.73 -9.29 -1.16
N GLY A 29 12.70 -8.65 -0.63
CA GLY A 29 11.32 -9.05 -0.85
C GLY A 29 10.31 -8.16 -0.12
N PRO A 30 9.00 -8.38 -0.34
CA PRO A 30 7.95 -7.61 0.33
C PRO A 30 7.96 -7.93 1.83
N ALA A 31 8.15 -6.91 2.67
CA ALA A 31 7.89 -6.99 4.10
C ALA A 31 6.40 -6.81 4.38
N PHE A 32 5.74 -5.95 3.60
CA PHE A 32 4.30 -5.78 3.59
C PHE A 32 3.78 -5.84 2.16
N ARG A 33 2.60 -6.43 1.97
CA ARG A 33 1.94 -6.52 0.66
C ARG A 33 0.84 -5.47 0.54
N LYS A 34 0.54 -5.04 -0.69
CA LYS A 34 -0.66 -4.30 -1.04
C LYS A 34 -1.89 -5.01 -0.47
N GLY A 35 -2.81 -4.24 0.10
CA GLY A 35 -4.00 -4.76 0.75
C GLY A 35 -3.81 -5.18 2.21
N HIS A 36 -2.58 -5.14 2.74
CA HIS A 36 -2.35 -5.33 4.17
C HIS A 36 -2.95 -4.18 4.98
N THR A 37 -3.70 -4.50 6.03
CA THR A 37 -4.21 -3.53 6.99
C THR A 37 -3.17 -3.32 8.09
N VAL A 38 -2.69 -2.09 8.24
CA VAL A 38 -1.63 -1.75 9.20
C VAL A 38 -2.15 -1.92 10.62
N CYS A 39 -1.41 -2.64 11.46
CA CYS A 39 -1.67 -2.79 12.89
C CYS A 39 -0.57 -2.15 13.76
N GLN A 40 -0.78 -2.12 15.07
CA GLN A 40 0.12 -1.41 16.00
C GLN A 40 1.52 -2.05 16.04
N GLU A 41 1.60 -3.37 15.85
CA GLU A 41 2.84 -4.15 15.82
C GLU A 41 3.69 -3.85 14.58
N ASP A 42 3.08 -3.39 13.50
CA ASP A 42 3.77 -3.09 12.24
C ASP A 42 4.63 -1.82 12.35
N ILE A 43 4.25 -0.90 13.23
CA ILE A 43 4.84 0.45 13.34
C ILE A 43 6.35 0.38 13.54
N CYS A 44 6.83 -0.43 14.48
CA CYS A 44 8.26 -0.57 14.72
C CYS A 44 9.01 -1.18 13.53
N HIS A 45 8.39 -2.07 12.75
CA HIS A 45 9.02 -2.62 11.55
C HIS A 45 9.05 -1.59 10.42
N LEU A 46 7.95 -0.88 10.19
CA LEU A 46 7.87 0.22 9.21
C LEU A 46 8.92 1.31 9.50
N GLN A 47 9.09 1.71 10.76
CA GLN A 47 10.14 2.64 11.18
C GLN A 47 11.55 2.12 10.90
N ARG A 48 11.83 0.83 11.18
CA ARG A 48 13.13 0.19 10.85
C ARG A 48 13.41 0.18 9.34
N LEU A 49 12.37 0.17 8.51
CA LEU A 49 12.47 0.30 7.05
C LEU A 49 12.62 1.78 6.59
N GLY A 50 12.77 2.72 7.52
CA GLY A 50 12.92 4.14 7.22
C GLY A 50 11.61 4.83 6.80
N LYS A 51 10.46 4.22 7.10
CA LYS A 51 9.15 4.84 6.86
C LYS A 51 8.73 5.62 8.09
N ASN A 52 8.44 6.90 7.91
CA ASN A 52 7.76 7.75 8.91
C ASN A 52 6.35 8.14 8.48
N HIS A 53 6.04 7.93 7.19
CA HIS A 53 4.76 8.24 6.58
C HIS A 53 4.38 7.12 5.62
N LEU A 54 3.08 6.89 5.47
CA LEU A 54 2.53 5.97 4.48
C LEU A 54 1.64 6.71 3.50
N TYR A 55 1.69 6.23 2.26
CA TYR A 55 0.73 6.59 1.24
C TYR A 55 -0.45 5.64 1.36
N VAL A 56 -1.59 6.19 1.75
CA VAL A 56 -2.86 5.45 1.77
C VAL A 56 -3.71 5.91 0.61
N ILE A 57 -4.43 4.94 0.05
CA ILE A 57 -5.46 5.19 -0.95
C ILE A 57 -6.77 5.31 -0.20
N ASP A 58 -7.33 6.52 -0.20
CA ASP A 58 -8.66 6.82 0.30
C ASP A 58 -9.53 7.06 -0.94
N LEU A 59 -10.18 6.00 -1.45
CA LEU A 59 -11.06 6.10 -2.61
C LEU A 59 -12.41 6.65 -2.15
N ALA A 60 -12.88 7.71 -2.81
CA ALA A 60 -14.27 8.12 -2.67
C ALA A 60 -15.21 7.05 -3.26
N GLU A 61 -16.51 7.11 -2.93
CA GLU A 61 -17.51 6.16 -3.42
C GLU A 61 -17.60 6.09 -4.96
N ASP A 62 -17.20 7.15 -5.65
CA ASP A 62 -17.17 7.28 -7.10
C ASP A 62 -15.76 7.08 -7.72
N GLU A 63 -14.76 6.70 -6.92
CA GLU A 63 -13.41 6.39 -7.38
C GLU A 63 -13.14 4.88 -7.40
N ILE A 64 -12.45 4.40 -8.45
CA ILE A 64 -11.98 3.01 -8.56
C ILE A 64 -10.45 2.96 -8.69
N HIS A 65 -9.84 1.86 -8.25
CA HIS A 65 -8.39 1.67 -8.38
C HIS A 65 -8.00 1.39 -9.84
N GLU A 66 -6.80 1.82 -10.27
CA GLU A 66 -6.27 1.56 -11.63
C GLU A 66 -6.36 0.09 -12.10
N ASN A 67 -6.22 -0.90 -11.21
CA ASN A 67 -6.35 -2.32 -11.57
C ASN A 67 -7.77 -2.65 -12.04
N GLU A 68 -8.77 -2.07 -11.39
CA GLU A 68 -10.17 -2.26 -11.74
C GLU A 68 -10.49 -1.50 -13.03
N ALA A 69 -10.04 -0.25 -13.14
CA ALA A 69 -10.18 0.53 -14.37
C ALA A 69 -9.56 -0.19 -15.58
N ALA A 70 -8.35 -0.75 -15.41
CA ALA A 70 -7.68 -1.52 -16.45
C ALA A 70 -8.46 -2.78 -16.85
N ALA A 71 -9.05 -3.49 -15.88
CA ALA A 71 -9.88 -4.66 -16.16
C ALA A 71 -11.17 -4.29 -16.93
N ILE A 72 -11.84 -3.20 -16.53
CA ILE A 72 -13.04 -2.68 -17.22
C ILE A 72 -12.69 -2.30 -18.66
N LEU A 73 -11.61 -1.54 -18.86
CA LEU A 73 -11.16 -1.14 -20.20
C LEU A 73 -10.78 -2.34 -21.05
N ALA A 74 -10.04 -3.30 -20.50
CA ALA A 74 -9.66 -4.51 -21.21
C ALA A 74 -10.90 -5.30 -21.66
N ALA A 75 -11.89 -5.47 -20.78
CA ALA A 75 -13.15 -6.14 -21.13
C ALA A 75 -13.93 -5.41 -22.23
N ALA A 76 -13.98 -4.07 -22.18
CA ALA A 76 -14.67 -3.27 -23.20
C ALA A 76 -13.97 -3.30 -24.57
N LEU A 77 -12.65 -3.50 -24.60
CA LEU A 77 -11.83 -3.52 -25.81
C LEU A 77 -11.62 -4.93 -26.39
N ALA A 78 -12.03 -5.99 -25.68
CA ALA A 78 -11.63 -7.36 -26.00
C ALA A 78 -12.25 -7.97 -27.27
N GLY A 79 -13.28 -7.36 -27.87
CA GLY A 79 -13.82 -7.74 -29.20
C GLY A 79 -14.54 -9.08 -29.26
#